data_AF-A0A150AAQ5-F1
#
_entry.id   AF-A0A150AAQ5-F1
#
_cell.length_a   1.000
_cell.length_b   1.000
_cell.length_c   1.000
_cell.angle_alpha   90.00
_cell.angle_beta   90.00
_cell.angle_gamma   90.00
#
_symmetry.space_group_name_H-M   'P 1'
#
loop_
_entity.id
_entity.type
_entity.pdbx_description
1 polymer ?
#
loop_
_entity_poly.entity_id
_entity_poly.type
_entity_poly.pdbx_seq_one_letter_code
_entity_poly.pdbx_strand_id
1 'polypeptide(L)'
;MSIKDLGELFEEKKYKEIISIFNHRIDTFERLSLDEFLLWSRCYEHQGDFESALYILSLCYIEEINDRRLDNEYERLTVLQDRVFQAILQLKSGIQDSEDIDFLIKTMHVLVENNVEDVLVAYLEDIFRVTKHQNVKNPWLGKLSEDIFFKLDDQLVLTSNQKNSILDSIIYYYISSSKVYDGKYAYIRSIRNNTIH
;
A
#
# COMPACT_ATOMS: atom_id res chain seq x y z
N MET A 1 15.42 8.47 -23.07
CA MET A 1 15.06 7.03 -23.04
C MET A 1 13.76 6.89 -23.80
N SER A 2 13.61 5.91 -24.70
CA SER A 2 12.38 5.77 -25.49
C SER A 2 11.28 5.07 -24.69
N ILE A 3 10.02 5.23 -25.10
CA ILE A 3 8.89 4.52 -24.47
C ILE A 3 9.03 2.99 -24.54
N LYS A 4 9.73 2.48 -25.57
CA LYS A 4 10.01 1.05 -25.72
C LYS A 4 10.96 0.55 -24.63
N ASP A 5 12.01 1.32 -24.35
CA ASP A 5 12.97 1.01 -23.28
C ASP A 5 12.27 1.05 -21.90
N LEU A 6 11.34 2.00 -21.69
CA LEU A 6 10.52 2.06 -20.47
C LEU A 6 9.56 0.87 -20.36
N GLY A 7 9.05 0.36 -21.48
CA GLY A 7 8.23 -0.85 -21.51
C GLY A 7 9.00 -2.10 -21.07
N GLU A 8 10.28 -2.23 -21.45
CA GLU A 8 11.13 -3.35 -21.00
C GLU A 8 11.38 -3.28 -19.48
N LEU A 9 11.64 -2.08 -18.94
CA LEU A 9 11.76 -1.88 -17.49
C LEU A 9 10.45 -2.23 -16.75
N PHE A 10 9.30 -1.97 -17.36
CA PHE A 10 7.99 -2.25 -16.76
C PHE A 10 7.77 -3.75 -16.62
N GLU A 11 8.08 -4.54 -17.66
CA GLU A 11 7.99 -6.01 -17.62
C GLU A 11 8.97 -6.62 -16.61
N GLU A 12 10.14 -5.99 -16.40
CA GLU A 12 11.09 -6.34 -15.35
C GLU A 12 10.67 -5.89 -13.93
N LYS A 13 9.48 -5.29 -13.78
CA LYS A 13 8.94 -4.74 -12.53
C LYS A 13 9.79 -3.63 -11.91
N LYS A 14 10.58 -2.91 -12.72
CA LYS A 14 11.42 -1.79 -12.27
C LYS A 14 10.63 -0.47 -12.18
N TYR A 15 9.47 -0.53 -11.52
CA TYR A 15 8.53 0.60 -11.47
C TYR A 15 9.14 1.87 -10.85
N LYS A 16 9.95 1.73 -9.78
CA LYS A 16 10.63 2.87 -9.13
C LYS A 16 11.59 3.61 -10.06
N GLU A 17 12.27 2.87 -10.94
CA GLU A 17 13.19 3.46 -11.92
C GLU A 17 12.42 4.29 -12.96
N ILE A 18 11.31 3.74 -13.48
CA ILE A 18 10.42 4.44 -14.41
C ILE A 18 9.85 5.71 -13.77
N ILE A 19 9.34 5.60 -12.54
CA ILE A 19 8.82 6.75 -11.77
C ILE A 19 9.90 7.83 -11.60
N SER A 20 11.12 7.44 -11.23
CA SER A 20 12.24 8.39 -11.07
C SER A 20 12.57 9.10 -12.38
N ILE A 21 12.51 8.41 -13.52
CA ILE A 21 12.74 9.00 -14.84
C ILE A 21 11.66 10.03 -15.16
N PHE A 22 10.38 9.69 -14.96
CA PHE A 22 9.29 10.63 -15.26
C PHE A 22 9.26 11.83 -14.32
N ASN A 23 9.51 11.64 -13.02
CA ASN A 23 9.67 12.74 -12.06
C ASN A 23 10.76 13.71 -12.52
N HIS A 24 11.93 13.21 -12.89
CA HIS A 24 13.02 14.05 -13.37
C HIS A 24 12.64 14.82 -14.64
N ARG A 25 11.92 14.20 -15.58
CA ARG A 25 11.49 14.85 -16.82
C ARG A 25 10.50 15.98 -16.56
N ILE A 26 9.52 15.79 -15.67
CA ILE A 26 8.60 16.84 -15.22
C ILE A 26 9.35 17.98 -14.51
N ASP A 27 10.30 17.67 -13.62
CA ASP A 27 11.13 18.67 -12.94
C ASP A 27 11.96 19.52 -13.92
N THR A 28 12.31 18.94 -15.07
CA THR A 28 12.99 19.65 -16.17
C THR A 28 12.04 20.30 -17.19
N PHE A 29 10.74 20.34 -16.89
CA PHE A 29 9.68 20.90 -17.75
C PHE A 29 9.57 20.23 -19.13
N GLU A 30 9.96 18.97 -19.24
CA GLU A 30 9.77 18.21 -20.47
C GLU A 30 8.29 17.85 -20.65
N ARG A 31 7.77 18.01 -21.87
CA ARG A 31 6.40 17.58 -22.19
C ARG A 31 6.35 16.07 -22.31
N LEU A 32 5.41 15.46 -21.58
CA LEU A 32 5.10 14.04 -21.69
C LEU A 32 3.87 13.83 -22.59
N SER A 33 3.89 12.76 -23.35
CA SER A 33 2.75 12.26 -24.12
C SER A 33 1.75 11.53 -23.22
N LEU A 34 0.53 11.34 -23.71
CA LEU A 34 -0.48 10.56 -22.98
C LEU A 34 0.00 9.13 -22.67
N ASP A 35 0.66 8.45 -23.62
CA ASP A 35 1.13 7.08 -23.41
C ASP A 35 2.21 7.02 -22.30
N GLU A 36 3.02 8.08 -22.14
CA GLU A 36 3.99 8.21 -21.05
C GLU A 36 3.30 8.42 -19.69
N PHE A 37 2.30 9.30 -19.61
CA PHE A 37 1.51 9.47 -18.39
C PHE A 37 0.74 8.20 -18.00
N LEU A 38 0.18 7.49 -18.98
CA LEU A 38 -0.51 6.22 -18.74
C LEU A 38 0.46 5.16 -18.21
N LEU A 39 1.66 5.05 -18.78
CA LEU A 39 2.69 4.15 -18.28
C LEU A 39 3.12 4.51 -16.85
N TRP A 40 3.29 5.81 -16.59
CA TRP A 40 3.67 6.29 -15.27
C TRP A 40 2.60 5.99 -14.22
N SER A 41 1.32 6.26 -14.53
CA SER A 41 0.19 5.91 -13.66
C SER A 41 0.12 4.40 -13.40
N ARG A 42 0.33 3.57 -14.43
CA ARG A 42 0.37 2.11 -14.29
C ARG A 42 1.50 1.63 -13.38
N CYS A 43 2.64 2.32 -13.33
CA CYS A 43 3.71 1.97 -12.38
C CYS A 43 3.22 2.07 -10.94
N TYR A 44 2.54 3.16 -10.57
CA TYR A 44 1.96 3.33 -9.24
C TYR A 44 0.84 2.32 -8.95
N GLU A 45 -0.03 2.07 -9.93
CA GLU A 45 -1.07 1.05 -9.80
C GLU A 45 -0.50 -0.34 -9.51
N HIS A 46 0.53 -0.75 -10.24
CA HIS A 46 1.19 -2.04 -10.05
C HIS A 46 1.97 -2.14 -8.73
N GLN A 47 2.25 -1.00 -8.09
CA GLN A 47 2.76 -0.94 -6.73
C GLN A 47 1.65 -0.94 -5.67
N GLY A 48 0.38 -0.83 -6.06
CA GLY A 48 -0.77 -0.74 -5.17
C GLY A 48 -1.09 0.68 -4.68
N ASP A 49 -0.42 1.69 -5.22
CA ASP A 49 -0.63 3.10 -4.89
C ASP A 49 -1.60 3.76 -5.89
N PHE A 50 -2.90 3.58 -5.65
CA PHE A 50 -3.94 4.11 -6.52
C PHE A 50 -4.07 5.63 -6.43
N GLU A 51 -3.71 6.24 -5.30
CA GLU A 51 -3.80 7.70 -5.12
C GLU A 51 -2.77 8.41 -5.99
N SER A 52 -1.51 7.98 -5.95
CA SER A 52 -0.48 8.50 -6.86
C SER A 52 -0.81 8.19 -8.31
N ALA A 53 -1.34 7.00 -8.62
CA ALA A 53 -1.76 6.65 -9.98
C ALA A 53 -2.82 7.63 -10.54
N LEU A 54 -3.83 7.97 -9.73
CA LEU A 54 -4.87 8.96 -10.08
C LEU A 54 -4.28 10.37 -10.18
N TYR A 55 -3.38 10.73 -9.27
CA TYR A 55 -2.68 12.01 -9.32
C TYR A 55 -1.95 12.20 -10.65
N ILE A 56 -1.20 11.19 -11.12
CA ILE A 56 -0.52 11.25 -12.42
C ILE A 56 -1.50 11.45 -13.57
N LEU A 57 -2.65 10.76 -13.59
CA LEU A 57 -3.67 10.98 -14.62
C LEU A 57 -4.30 12.38 -14.51
N SER A 58 -4.42 12.92 -13.30
CA SER A 58 -4.94 14.29 -13.11
C SER A 58 -4.03 15.35 -13.75
N LEU A 59 -2.71 15.11 -13.81
CA LEU A 59 -1.77 15.99 -14.50
C LEU A 59 -2.04 16.06 -16.01
N CYS A 60 -2.52 14.98 -16.63
CA CYS A 60 -2.93 14.99 -18.04
C CYS A 60 -4.05 15.99 -18.32
N TYR A 61 -5.04 16.08 -17.41
CA TYR A 61 -6.14 17.03 -17.54
C TYR A 61 -5.65 18.49 -17.39
N ILE A 62 -4.65 18.73 -16.54
CA ILE A 62 -4.02 20.05 -16.39
C ILE A 62 -3.26 20.43 -17.65
N GLU A 63 -2.60 19.47 -18.31
CA GLU A 63 -1.95 19.63 -19.63
C GLU A 63 -2.96 19.71 -20.80
N GLU A 64 -4.26 19.86 -20.51
CA GLU A 64 -5.36 19.96 -21.48
C GLU A 64 -5.45 18.77 -22.46
N ILE A 65 -4.97 17.60 -22.07
CA ILE A 65 -5.09 16.37 -22.86
C ILE A 65 -6.52 15.85 -22.75
N ASN A 66 -7.29 15.98 -23.83
CA ASN A 66 -8.66 15.47 -23.91
C ASN A 66 -8.74 14.21 -24.78
N ASP A 67 -8.61 13.03 -24.15
CA ASP A 67 -8.65 11.72 -24.80
C ASP A 67 -9.54 10.77 -23.98
N ARG A 68 -10.48 10.07 -24.63
CA ARG A 68 -11.38 9.10 -23.99
C ARG A 68 -10.63 7.97 -23.25
N ARG A 69 -9.41 7.64 -23.68
CA ARG A 69 -8.56 6.66 -22.97
C ARG A 69 -8.20 7.14 -21.57
N LEU A 70 -7.96 8.44 -21.40
CA LEU A 70 -7.69 9.04 -20.09
C LEU A 70 -8.89 8.87 -19.16
N ASP A 71 -10.09 9.22 -19.65
CA ASP A 71 -11.33 9.10 -18.86
C ASP A 71 -11.59 7.67 -18.39
N ASN A 72 -11.44 6.70 -19.29
CA ASN A 72 -11.65 5.29 -18.97
C ASN A 72 -10.65 4.79 -17.91
N GLU A 73 -9.37 5.16 -18.01
CA GLU A 73 -8.34 4.75 -17.05
C GLU A 73 -8.52 5.45 -15.70
N TYR A 74 -8.92 6.73 -15.71
CA TYR A 74 -9.23 7.47 -14.49
C TYR A 74 -10.42 6.87 -13.74
N GLU A 75 -11.53 6.57 -14.44
CA GLU A 75 -12.70 5.90 -13.86
C GLU A 75 -12.32 4.52 -13.28
N ARG A 76 -11.55 3.72 -14.03
CA ARG A 76 -11.09 2.41 -13.59
C ARG A 76 -10.26 2.49 -12.30
N LEU A 77 -9.29 3.40 -12.23
CA LEU A 77 -8.47 3.58 -11.02
C LEU A 77 -9.29 4.10 -9.84
N THR A 78 -10.27 4.98 -10.10
CA THR A 78 -11.20 5.46 -9.07
C THR A 78 -11.97 4.30 -8.45
N VAL A 79 -12.47 3.37 -9.28
CA VAL A 79 -13.14 2.16 -8.78
C VAL A 79 -12.20 1.31 -7.92
N LEU A 80 -10.93 1.15 -8.30
CA LEU A 80 -9.96 0.38 -7.49
C LEU A 80 -9.68 1.05 -6.15
N GLN A 81 -9.50 2.38 -6.12
CA GLN A 81 -9.32 3.13 -4.89
C GLN A 81 -10.57 3.04 -3.99
N ASP A 82 -11.76 3.16 -4.58
CA ASP A 82 -13.02 3.02 -3.85
C ASP A 82 -13.16 1.64 -3.21
N ARG A 83 -12.73 0.57 -3.88
CA ARG A 83 -12.74 -0.79 -3.30
C ARG A 83 -11.87 -0.90 -2.05
N VAL A 84 -10.69 -0.27 -2.04
CA VAL A 84 -9.85 -0.19 -0.83
C VAL A 84 -10.61 0.52 0.30
N PHE A 85 -11.26 1.64 0.00
CA PHE A 85 -12.04 2.38 0.99
C PHE A 85 -13.26 1.60 1.50
N GLN A 86 -13.99 0.93 0.61
CA GLN A 86 -15.12 0.07 0.98
C GLN A 86 -14.68 -1.08 1.88
N ALA A 87 -13.54 -1.71 1.61
CA ALA A 87 -12.97 -2.74 2.48
C ALA A 87 -12.72 -2.21 3.91
N ILE A 88 -12.16 -1.01 4.04
CA ILE A 88 -11.92 -0.36 5.34
C ILE A 88 -13.27 -0.06 6.05
N LEU A 89 -14.29 0.41 5.34
CA LEU A 89 -15.64 0.62 5.90
C LEU A 89 -16.33 -0.69 6.31
N GLN A 90 -16.12 -1.77 5.56
CA GLN A 90 -16.62 -3.11 5.91
C GLN A 90 -15.95 -3.62 7.19
N LEU A 91 -14.62 -3.47 7.32
CA LEU A 91 -13.88 -3.78 8.54
C LEU A 91 -14.38 -2.98 9.75
N LYS A 92 -14.69 -1.69 9.56
CA LYS A 92 -15.32 -0.83 10.59
C LYS A 92 -16.68 -1.38 11.07
N SER A 93 -17.43 -1.98 10.15
CA SER A 93 -18.75 -2.57 10.40
C SER A 93 -18.68 -3.99 10.98
N GLY A 94 -17.47 -4.54 11.14
CA GLY A 94 -17.23 -5.88 11.68
C GLY A 94 -17.24 -7.00 10.64
N ILE A 95 -17.37 -6.67 9.35
CA ILE A 95 -17.22 -7.65 8.26
C ILE A 95 -15.72 -7.93 8.12
N GLN A 96 -15.34 -9.21 8.11
CA GLN A 96 -13.94 -9.64 8.07
C GLN A 96 -13.59 -10.44 6.81
N ASP A 97 -14.59 -10.80 6.02
CA ASP A 97 -14.46 -11.63 4.82
C ASP A 97 -15.40 -11.09 3.74
N SER A 98 -14.82 -10.64 2.63
CA SER A 98 -15.49 -10.11 1.45
C SER A 98 -14.49 -9.98 0.29
N GLU A 99 -15.00 -9.84 -0.93
CA GLU A 99 -14.14 -9.62 -2.11
C GLU A 99 -13.33 -8.31 -2.02
N ASP A 100 -13.86 -7.28 -1.37
CA ASP A 100 -13.16 -6.02 -1.17
C ASP A 100 -12.07 -6.14 -0.10
N ILE A 101 -12.31 -6.90 0.96
CA ILE A 101 -11.28 -7.20 1.97
C ILE A 101 -10.17 -8.05 1.35
N ASP A 102 -10.50 -9.05 0.54
CA ASP A 102 -9.49 -9.82 -0.22
C ASP A 102 -8.68 -8.93 -1.17
N PHE A 103 -9.34 -7.96 -1.81
CA PHE A 103 -8.68 -6.99 -2.66
C PHE A 103 -7.73 -6.10 -1.86
N LEU A 104 -8.19 -5.52 -0.74
CA LEU A 104 -7.35 -4.75 0.19
C LEU A 104 -6.14 -5.56 0.66
N ILE A 105 -6.34 -6.82 1.08
CA ILE A 105 -5.24 -7.69 1.52
C ILE A 105 -4.21 -7.86 0.40
N LYS A 106 -4.65 -8.13 -0.84
CA LYS A 106 -3.73 -8.24 -1.99
C LYS A 106 -2.98 -6.95 -2.25
N THR A 107 -3.67 -5.80 -2.25
CA THR A 107 -3.04 -4.48 -2.40
C THR A 107 -1.97 -4.24 -1.35
N MET A 108 -2.25 -4.53 -0.08
CA MET A 108 -1.27 -4.40 1.01
C MET A 108 -0.04 -5.29 0.81
N HIS A 109 -0.21 -6.52 0.31
CA HIS A 109 0.94 -7.39 0.00
C HIS A 109 1.77 -6.82 -1.17
N VAL A 110 1.12 -6.28 -2.20
CA VAL A 110 1.83 -5.65 -3.33
C VAL A 110 2.62 -4.41 -2.86
N LEU A 111 2.06 -3.61 -1.97
CA LEU A 111 2.75 -2.47 -1.35
C LEU A 111 4.00 -2.92 -0.56
N VAL A 112 3.89 -4.00 0.21
CA VAL A 112 5.04 -4.62 0.91
C VAL A 112 6.10 -5.10 -0.10
N GLU A 113 5.71 -5.83 -1.14
CA GLU A 113 6.64 -6.38 -2.15
C GLU A 113 7.40 -5.29 -2.91
N ASN A 114 6.78 -4.12 -3.10
CA ASN A 114 7.37 -2.99 -3.81
C ASN A 114 8.04 -1.97 -2.87
N ASN A 115 8.05 -2.21 -1.55
CA ASN A 115 8.57 -1.29 -0.53
C ASN A 115 7.96 0.12 -0.68
N VAL A 116 6.63 0.23 -0.73
CA VAL A 116 5.88 1.50 -0.72
C VAL A 116 5.34 1.74 0.69
N GLU A 117 6.23 2.23 1.55
CA GLU A 117 6.05 2.23 3.01
C GLU A 117 5.01 3.24 3.51
N ASP A 118 4.99 4.43 2.91
CA ASP A 118 4.12 5.54 3.28
C ASP A 118 2.64 5.20 3.08
N VAL A 119 2.28 4.70 1.89
CA VAL A 119 0.90 4.28 1.57
C VAL A 119 0.48 3.09 2.44
N LEU A 120 1.39 2.13 2.62
CA LEU A 120 1.17 0.94 3.42
C LEU A 120 0.88 1.29 4.89
N VAL A 121 1.66 2.19 5.48
CA VAL A 121 1.45 2.66 6.86
C VAL A 121 0.14 3.43 6.96
N ALA A 122 -0.18 4.30 6.01
CA ALA A 122 -1.45 5.03 6.01
C ALA A 122 -2.66 4.07 6.03
N TYR A 123 -2.67 3.06 5.16
CA TYR A 123 -3.74 2.05 5.16
C TYR A 123 -3.78 1.22 6.45
N LEU A 124 -2.61 0.86 6.99
CA LEU A 124 -2.54 0.11 8.24
C LEU A 124 -3.13 0.93 9.41
N GLU A 125 -2.75 2.19 9.53
CA GLU A 125 -3.28 3.09 10.56
C GLU A 125 -4.79 3.28 10.43
N ASP A 126 -5.29 3.44 9.21
CA ASP A 126 -6.72 3.55 8.95
C ASP A 126 -7.48 2.29 9.37
N ILE A 127 -6.99 1.10 9.04
CA ILE A 127 -7.55 -0.18 9.48
C ILE A 127 -7.58 -0.26 11.01
N PHE A 128 -6.48 0.05 11.69
CA PHE A 128 -6.42 0.03 13.16
C PHE A 128 -7.37 1.04 13.80
N ARG A 129 -7.45 2.24 13.24
CA ARG A 129 -8.34 3.31 13.70
C ARG A 129 -9.80 2.91 13.59
N VAL A 130 -10.24 2.35 12.45
CA VAL A 130 -11.65 2.03 12.25
C VAL A 130 -12.10 0.77 12.99
N THR A 131 -11.20 -0.17 13.22
CA THR A 131 -11.51 -1.41 13.94
C THR A 131 -11.46 -1.27 15.47
N LYS A 132 -11.10 -0.09 15.99
CA LYS A 132 -11.12 0.27 17.42
C LYS A 132 -10.51 -0.80 18.34
N HIS A 133 -9.44 -1.46 17.89
CA HIS A 133 -8.75 -2.55 18.60
C HIS A 133 -9.60 -3.80 18.90
N GLN A 134 -10.89 -3.85 18.52
CA GLN A 134 -11.74 -5.02 18.70
C GLN A 134 -11.32 -6.16 17.76
N ASN A 135 -10.64 -5.83 16.65
CA ASN A 135 -10.15 -6.77 15.63
C ASN A 135 -8.65 -7.11 15.73
N VAL A 136 -8.00 -6.95 16.90
CA VAL A 136 -6.68 -7.61 17.16
C VAL A 136 -6.76 -9.12 16.85
N LYS A 137 -7.98 -9.69 16.85
CA LYS A 137 -8.26 -11.08 16.51
C LYS A 137 -8.28 -11.42 15.01
N ASN A 138 -7.57 -10.67 14.16
CA ASN A 138 -7.50 -11.00 12.73
C ASN A 138 -6.12 -11.56 12.34
N PRO A 139 -6.01 -12.86 12.00
CA PRO A 139 -4.72 -13.49 11.67
C PRO A 139 -4.01 -12.85 10.48
N TRP A 140 -4.74 -12.41 9.44
CA TRP A 140 -4.09 -11.81 8.26
C TRP A 140 -3.49 -10.45 8.58
N LEU A 141 -4.17 -9.64 9.40
CA LEU A 141 -3.70 -8.32 9.81
C LEU A 141 -2.44 -8.44 10.68
N GLY A 142 -2.40 -9.44 11.56
CA GLY A 142 -1.21 -9.70 12.37
C GLY A 142 -0.02 -10.21 11.56
N LYS A 143 -0.25 -11.07 10.55
CA LYS A 143 0.79 -11.51 9.61
C LYS A 143 1.32 -10.34 8.77
N LEU A 144 0.42 -9.50 8.25
CA LEU A 144 0.80 -8.31 7.48
C LEU A 144 1.61 -7.34 8.35
N SER A 145 1.18 -7.11 9.59
CA SER A 145 1.91 -6.29 10.56
C SER A 145 3.30 -6.85 10.86
N GLU A 146 3.43 -8.18 10.93
CA GLU A 146 4.74 -8.85 11.09
C GLU A 146 5.62 -8.61 9.86
N ASP A 147 5.06 -8.79 8.66
CA ASP A 147 5.77 -8.57 7.41
C ASP A 147 6.29 -7.12 7.32
N ILE A 148 5.46 -6.14 7.67
CA ILE A 148 5.86 -4.72 7.73
C ILE A 148 7.01 -4.52 8.72
N PHE A 149 6.84 -5.03 9.95
CA PHE A 149 7.79 -4.83 11.03
C PHE A 149 9.17 -5.43 10.75
N PHE A 150 9.23 -6.60 10.11
CA PHE A 150 10.49 -7.30 9.87
C PHE A 150 11.08 -7.14 8.47
N LYS A 151 10.30 -6.76 7.44
CA LYS A 151 10.80 -6.65 6.06
C LYS A 151 11.14 -5.23 5.61
N LEU A 152 10.45 -4.22 6.13
CA LEU A 152 10.62 -2.83 5.68
C LEU A 152 11.57 -2.09 6.62
N ASP A 153 11.03 -1.51 7.70
CA ASP A 153 11.78 -0.85 8.76
C ASP A 153 10.98 -0.94 10.06
N ASP A 154 11.61 -1.45 11.13
CA ASP A 154 10.95 -1.55 12.43
C ASP A 154 10.67 -0.17 13.03
N GLN A 155 11.47 0.86 12.68
CA GLN A 155 11.29 2.23 13.16
C GLN A 155 9.95 2.81 12.74
N LEU A 156 9.49 2.55 11.51
CA LEU A 156 8.19 3.00 11.01
C LEU A 156 7.05 2.57 11.93
N VAL A 157 7.06 1.31 12.36
CA VAL A 157 6.07 0.78 13.31
C VAL A 157 6.28 1.35 14.71
N LEU A 158 7.54 1.48 15.15
CA LEU A 158 7.88 1.94 16.49
C LEU A 158 7.57 3.43 16.72
N THR A 159 7.47 4.24 15.67
CA THR A 159 7.09 5.66 15.72
C THR A 159 5.60 5.92 15.44
N SER A 160 4.84 4.92 14.97
CA SER A 160 3.42 5.08 14.70
C SER A 160 2.61 5.29 16.00
N ASN A 161 1.58 6.14 15.92
CA ASN A 161 0.61 6.33 16.99
C ASN A 161 -0.18 5.04 17.30
N GLN A 162 -0.20 4.08 16.37
CA GLN A 162 -0.87 2.79 16.51
C GLN A 162 0.09 1.64 16.89
N LYS A 163 1.37 1.93 17.18
CA LYS A 163 2.42 0.94 17.51
C LYS A 163 1.93 -0.21 18.40
N ASN A 164 1.34 0.11 19.55
CA ASN A 164 0.92 -0.92 20.51
C ASN A 164 -0.13 -1.86 19.90
N SER A 165 -1.02 -1.34 19.06
CA SER A 165 -2.03 -2.14 18.35
C SER A 165 -1.44 -2.99 17.24
N ILE A 166 -0.46 -2.45 16.52
CA ILE A 166 0.30 -3.20 15.51
C ILE A 166 1.02 -4.38 16.18
N LEU A 167 1.76 -4.13 17.26
CA LEU A 167 2.46 -5.16 18.03
C LEU A 167 1.48 -6.19 18.64
N ASP A 168 0.33 -5.75 19.15
CA ASP A 168 -0.70 -6.65 19.69
C ASP A 168 -1.30 -7.57 18.61
N SER A 169 -1.52 -7.06 17.40
CA SER A 169 -1.94 -7.88 16.25
C SER A 169 -0.89 -8.90 15.84
N ILE A 170 0.41 -8.54 15.85
CA ILE A 170 1.50 -9.50 15.59
C ILE A 170 1.48 -10.60 16.66
N ILE A 171 1.41 -10.24 17.94
CA ILE A 171 1.33 -11.19 19.06
C ILE A 171 0.13 -12.13 18.88
N TYR A 172 -1.04 -11.60 18.52
CA TYR A 172 -2.21 -12.41 18.24
C TYR A 172 -1.99 -13.39 17.08
N TYR A 173 -1.37 -12.95 15.98
CA TYR A 173 -1.03 -13.84 14.87
C TYR A 173 -0.14 -15.01 15.32
N TYR A 174 0.89 -14.74 16.11
CA TYR A 174 1.77 -15.79 16.64
C TYR A 174 1.05 -16.77 17.57
N ILE A 175 0.16 -16.28 18.44
CA ILE A 175 -0.66 -17.12 19.32
C ILE A 175 -1.63 -17.97 18.50
N SER A 176 -2.38 -17.35 17.59
CA SER A 176 -3.41 -18.02 16.78
C SER A 176 -2.83 -19.02 15.77
N SER A 177 -1.60 -18.81 15.31
CA SER A 177 -0.89 -19.73 14.40
C SER A 177 0.00 -20.76 15.11
N SER A 178 -0.07 -20.86 16.45
CA SER A 178 0.77 -21.77 17.26
C SER A 178 2.29 -21.56 17.09
N LYS A 179 2.72 -20.36 16.73
CA LYS A 179 4.13 -19.98 16.51
C LYS A 179 4.79 -19.35 17.74
N VAL A 180 4.21 -19.50 18.93
CA VAL A 180 4.68 -18.85 20.17
C VAL A 180 6.10 -19.23 20.62
N TYR A 181 6.69 -20.26 20.01
CA TYR A 181 8.08 -20.68 20.26
C TYR A 181 9.09 -20.03 19.31
N ASP A 182 8.64 -19.26 18.32
CA ASP A 182 9.50 -18.53 17.41
C ASP A 182 10.26 -17.42 18.16
N GLY A 183 11.57 -17.26 17.87
CA GLY A 183 12.38 -16.20 18.48
C GLY A 183 11.86 -14.79 18.18
N LYS A 184 11.23 -14.59 17.02
CA LYS A 184 10.58 -13.32 16.64
C LYS A 184 9.42 -12.97 17.57
N TYR A 185 8.64 -13.96 18.03
CA TYR A 185 7.57 -13.72 18.99
C TYR A 185 8.11 -13.19 20.33
N ALA A 186 9.19 -13.79 20.84
CA ALA A 186 9.82 -13.33 22.06
C ALA A 186 10.34 -11.89 21.94
N TYR A 187 10.89 -11.54 20.77
CA TYR A 187 11.34 -10.18 20.46
C TYR A 187 10.17 -9.17 20.43
N ILE A 188 9.09 -9.46 19.70
CA ILE A 188 7.91 -8.58 19.64
C ILE A 188 7.31 -8.37 21.03
N ARG A 189 7.20 -9.45 21.83
CA ARG A 189 6.71 -9.35 23.21
C ARG A 189 7.61 -8.49 24.10
N SER A 190 8.92 -8.57 23.96
CA SER A 190 9.83 -7.78 24.79
C SER A 190 9.70 -6.28 24.47
N ILE A 191 9.63 -5.92 23.18
CA ILE A 191 9.37 -4.55 22.73
C ILE A 191 8.04 -4.05 23.30
N ARG A 192 6.96 -4.83 23.13
CA ARG A 192 5.61 -4.45 23.56
C ARG A 192 5.51 -4.22 25.08
N ASN A 193 6.23 -5.00 25.87
CA ASN A 193 6.27 -4.86 27.33
C ASN A 193 7.06 -3.61 27.77
N ASN A 194 8.10 -3.24 27.02
CA ASN A 194 8.93 -2.07 27.30
C ASN A 194 8.27 -0.74 26.89
N THR A 195 7.12 -0.78 26.20
CA THR A 195 6.39 0.39 25.70
C THR A 195 5.11 0.68 26.50
N ILE A 196 5.01 0.17 27.73
CA ILE A 196 3.89 0.40 28.68
C ILE A 196 4.09 1.70 29.49
N HIS A 197 4.92 2.63 29.02
CA HIS A 197 5.16 3.93 29.68
C HIS A 197 4.48 5.08 28.95
#